data_AF-A0A6N7WXZ3-F1
#
_entry.id   AF-A0A6N7WXZ3-F1
#
_cell.length_a   1.000
_cell.length_b   1.000
_cell.length_c   1.000
_cell.angle_alpha   90.00
_cell.angle_beta   90.00
_cell.angle_gamma   90.00
#
_symmetry.space_group_name_H-M   'P 1'
#
loop_
_entity.id
_entity.type
_entity.pdbx_description
1 polymer ?
#
loop_
_entity_poly.entity_id
_entity_poly.type
_entity_poly.pdbx_seq_one_letter_code
_entity_poly.pdbx_strand_id
1 'polypeptide(L)' 'MVICNVYFDLTRESIGIPVVRVLMTSPVQTLASPLTVVSQRTISFQNTMGYSEQKVEYEDLYMGIYPH' A
#
# COMPACT_ATOMS: atom_id res chain seq x y z
N MET A 1 -7.56 -0.05 -15.56
CA MET A 1 -7.70 -0.71 -14.24
C MET A 1 -8.62 0.16 -13.39
N VAL A 2 -9.81 -0.32 -13.04
CA VAL A 2 -10.80 0.46 -12.28
C VAL A 2 -10.41 0.41 -10.80
N ILE A 3 -10.27 1.58 -10.17
CA ILE A 3 -10.04 1.69 -8.73
C ILE A 3 -11.40 1.58 -8.05
N CYS A 4 -11.69 0.46 -7.39
CA CYS A 4 -12.84 0.36 -6.50
C CYS A 4 -12.40 0.68 -5.08
N ASN A 5 -12.79 1.86 -4.59
CA ASN A 5 -12.65 2.22 -3.19
C ASN A 5 -13.90 1.74 -2.44
N VAL A 6 -13.74 0.78 -1.55
CA VAL A 6 -14.81 0.31 -0.67
C VAL A 6 -14.54 0.87 0.71
N TYR A 7 -15.56 1.39 1.39
CA TYR A 7 -15.44 1.75 2.80
C TYR A 7 -16.44 0.95 3.64
N PHE A 8 -16.07 0.72 4.89
CA PHE A 8 -16.88 0.06 5.90
C PHE A 8 -17.00 1.00 7.08
N ASP A 9 -18.24 1.29 7.48
CA ASP A 9 -18.52 1.96 8.74
C ASP A 9 -18.36 0.96 9.89
N LEU A 10 -17.52 1.32 10.86
CA LEU A 10 -17.19 0.56 12.07
C LEU A 10 -17.62 1.30 13.34
N THR A 11 -18.44 2.35 13.21
CA THR A 11 -18.95 3.14 14.32
C THR A 11 -19.71 2.25 15.30
N ARG A 12 -19.32 2.28 16.57
CA ARG A 12 -20.04 1.59 17.64
C ARG A 12 -20.99 2.60 18.29
N GLU A 13 -22.29 2.32 18.24
CA GLU A 13 -23.31 3.22 18.81
C GLU A 13 -23.03 3.60 20.27
N SER A 14 -22.54 2.65 21.08
CA SER A 14 -22.21 2.88 22.49
C SER A 14 -21.06 3.86 22.73
N ILE A 15 -20.23 4.13 21.71
CA ILE A 15 -19.09 5.05 21.78
C ILE A 15 -19.45 6.38 21.11
N GLY A 16 -20.31 6.36 20.07
CA GLY A 16 -20.76 7.56 19.36
C GLY A 16 -19.69 8.27 18.53
N ILE A 17 -18.48 7.69 18.42
CA ILE A 17 -17.37 8.25 17.64
C ILE A 17 -17.32 7.54 16.28
N PRO A 18 -17.36 8.29 15.16
CA PRO A 18 -17.28 7.71 13.82
C PRO A 18 -15.96 6.96 13.60
N VAL A 19 -16.04 5.73 13.09
CA VAL A 19 -14.87 4.92 12.72
C VAL A 19 -15.11 4.32 11.35
N VAL A 20 -14.15 4.43 10.44
CA VAL A 20 -14.26 3.86 9.09
C VAL A 20 -13.03 3.04 8.73
N ARG A 21 -13.23 1.97 7.95
CA ARG A 21 -12.16 1.22 7.28
C ARG A 21 -12.32 1.38 5.78
N VAL A 22 -11.29 1.87 5.11
CA VAL A 22 -11.24 1.97 3.65
C VAL A 22 -10.38 0.85 3.10
N LEU A 23 -10.89 0.11 2.12
CA LEU A 23 -10.15 -0.87 1.33
C LEU A 23 -9.91 -0.29 -0.06
N MET A 24 -8.64 -0.10 -0.42
CA MET A 24 -8.25 0.25 -1.79
C MET A 24 -7.95 -1.03 -2.57
N THR A 25 -8.79 -1.35 -3.55
CA THR A 25 -8.72 -2.64 -4.26
C THR A 25 -7.78 -2.69 -5.46
N SER A 26 -6.77 -1.81 -5.53
CA SER A 26 -5.80 -1.92 -6.62
C SER A 26 -4.43 -1.26 -6.36
N PRO A 27 -3.33 -2.04 -6.36
CA PRO A 27 -3.28 -3.49 -6.13
C PRO A 27 -3.56 -3.80 -4.66
N VAL A 28 -4.39 -4.82 -4.39
CA VAL A 28 -4.70 -5.29 -3.03
C VAL A 28 -3.41 -5.81 -2.39
N GLN A 29 -2.95 -5.15 -1.35
CA GLN A 29 -1.96 -5.73 -0.45
C GLN A 29 -2.68 -6.78 0.40
N THR A 30 -2.53 -8.06 0.04
CA THR A 30 -3.20 -9.20 0.69
C THR A 30 -2.63 -9.53 2.07
N LEU A 31 -1.44 -9.01 2.39
CA LEU A 31 -0.74 -9.24 3.64
C LEU A 31 -0.25 -7.91 4.23
N ALA A 32 -0.59 -7.66 5.49
CA ALA A 32 -0.09 -6.53 6.28
C ALA A 32 1.37 -6.75 6.75
N SER A 33 2.20 -7.39 5.92
CA SER A 33 3.61 -7.67 6.19
C SER A 33 4.45 -7.11 5.05
N PRO A 34 4.92 -5.85 5.18
CA PRO A 34 5.79 -5.20 4.18
C PRO A 34 7.08 -5.99 3.94
N LEU A 35 7.58 -6.68 4.97
CA LEU A 35 8.81 -7.46 4.91
C LEU A 35 8.70 -8.71 4.03
N THR A 36 7.49 -9.23 3.81
CA THR A 36 7.29 -10.48 3.05
C THR A 36 6.63 -10.27 1.69
N VAL A 37 5.93 -9.14 1.47
CA VAL A 37 5.28 -8.83 0.19
C VAL A 37 5.34 -7.34 -0.09
N VAL A 38 6.20 -6.95 -1.03
CA VAL A 38 6.23 -5.60 -1.59
C VAL A 38 5.23 -5.53 -2.73
N SER A 39 4.38 -4.51 -2.72
CA SER A 39 3.39 -4.35 -3.78
C SER A 39 4.08 -3.96 -5.09
N GLN A 40 3.58 -4.45 -6.23
CA GLN A 40 4.07 -4.04 -7.55
C GLN A 40 3.97 -2.51 -7.74
N ARG A 41 2.98 -1.85 -7.10
CA ARG A 41 2.84 -0.40 -7.13
C ARG A 41 4.03 0.31 -6.50
N THR A 42 4.58 -0.24 -5.42
CA THR A 42 5.77 0.32 -4.76
C THR A 42 6.98 0.22 -5.70
N ILE A 43 7.19 -0.95 -6.31
CA ILE A 43 8.27 -1.20 -7.28
C ILE A 43 8.15 -0.28 -8.50
N SER A 44 6.95 -0.12 -9.06
CA SER A 44 6.74 0.67 -10.27
C SER A 44 6.55 2.17 -10.02
N PHE A 45 6.53 2.61 -8.76
CA PHE A 45 6.12 3.98 -8.39
C PHE A 45 6.98 5.03 -9.08
N GLN A 46 8.31 4.91 -8.99
CA GLN A 46 9.22 5.92 -9.53
C GLN A 46 9.10 6.04 -11.05
N ASN A 47 9.00 4.92 -11.77
CA ASN A 47 8.81 4.92 -13.21
C ASN A 47 7.44 5.48 -13.61
N THR A 48 6.38 5.10 -12.88
CA THR A 48 5.01 5.57 -13.15
C THR A 48 4.89 7.09 -12.99
N MET A 49 5.60 7.65 -12.01
CA MET A 49 5.60 9.09 -11.74
C MET A 49 6.64 9.88 -12.55
N GLY A 50 7.46 9.21 -13.36
CA GLY A 50 8.52 9.86 -14.14
C GLY A 50 9.69 10.39 -13.30
N TYR A 51 9.88 9.87 -12.09
CA TYR A 51 10.97 10.28 -11.20
C TYR A 51 12.29 9.57 -11.51
N SER A 52 12.21 8.38 -12.11
CA SER A 52 13.37 7.59 -12.50
C SER A 52 13.03 6.66 -13.67
N GLU A 53 14.00 6.36 -14.51
CA GLU A 53 13.91 5.32 -15.54
C GLU A 53 14.43 3.96 -15.05
N GLN A 54 15.10 3.93 -13.89
CA GLN A 54 15.59 2.68 -13.30
C GLN A 54 14.44 1.94 -12.61
N LYS A 55 14.36 0.63 -12.83
CA LYS A 55 13.44 -0.25 -12.12
C LYS A 55 13.96 -0.50 -10.71
N VAL A 56 13.11 -0.29 -9.71
CA VAL A 56 13.42 -0.54 -8.29
C VAL A 56 13.21 -2.02 -7.99
N GLU A 57 14.18 -2.68 -7.37
CA GLU A 57 14.04 -4.05 -6.89
C GLU A 57 13.74 -4.10 -5.38
N TYR A 58 13.41 -5.27 -4.87
CA TYR A 58 13.11 -5.45 -3.44
C TYR A 58 14.31 -5.08 -2.56
N GLU A 59 15.50 -5.45 -3.01
CA GLU A 59 16.76 -5.26 -2.32
C GLU A 59 17.07 -3.77 -2.11
N ASP A 60 16.72 -2.94 -3.09
CA ASP A 60 16.88 -1.48 -3.03
C ASP A 60 16.02 -0.85 -1.91
N LEU A 61 14.90 -1.50 -1.56
CA LEU A 61 13.94 -1.00 -0.58
C LEU A 61 14.19 -1.54 0.83
N TYR A 62 14.58 -2.82 0.95
CA TYR A 62 14.58 -3.54 2.23
C TYR A 62 15.89 -4.25 2.58
N MET A 63 16.87 -4.29 1.67
CA MET A 63 18.18 -4.90 1.90
C MET A 63 19.35 -3.93 1.70
N GLY A 64 19.06 -2.64 1.60
CA GLY A 64 20.07 -1.60 1.56
C GLY A 64 20.90 -1.55 2.84
N ILE A 65 22.03 -0.85 2.77
CA ILE A 65 22.97 -0.65 3.89
C ILE A 65 22.34 0.04 5.11
N TYR A 66 21.17 0.67 4.94
CA TYR A 66 20.46 1.38 5.99
C TYR A 66 19.17 0.64 6.36
N PRO A 67 19.01 0.15 7.61
CA PRO A 67 17.77 -0.46 8.04
C PRO A 67 16.70 0.63 8.21
N HIS A 68 15.67 0.59 7.38
CA HIS A 68 14.49 1.45 7.45
C HIS A 68 13.32 0.75 8.17
#